data_AF-A0A2N1V0E2-F1
#
_entry.id   AF-A0A2N1V0E2-F1
#
_cell.length_a   1.000
_cell.length_b   1.000
_cell.length_c   1.000
_cell.angle_alpha   90.00
_cell.angle_beta   90.00
_cell.angle_gamma   90.00
#
_symmetry.space_group_name_H-M   'P 1'
#
loop_
_entity.id
_entity.type
_entity.pdbx_description
1 polymer ?
#
loop_
_entity_poly.entity_id
_entity_poly.type
_entity_poly.pdbx_seq_one_letter_code
_entity_poly.pdbx_strand_id
1 'polypeptide(L)'
;MFDKIKKIVLFVVIISFAISCSDDKATNPDGDTTITPAYNVEYNDNTIILKDENDDLILNLDTATNTYTFDGSQFGKDPVAGEVILVEGKLLRKVKSVSRNGGNLVVETEDAALTDAIKNGEIAWDVTPEWNNATSLKFDGVTVMTLPTEFTEKIEHTISYGGIDHKIEIEPKLVDGKVSSCAFTFVMAKKIAGEATAAFTAKGTVTLPSQSTLIKIKEGKLEEFKSFNKGIKADLELSLSAAGSSSGEHSIELPGIALSIPIRFIPTPSGPIPLPIPVSIDIGIQFVTKMTVPDVASSATASAKCSLTADGDFEYHGTSVSTKGKFGKDEITDGEFDAAANIGIPIDVQFGVAFPRVGLNIAGQELAYIHTGFTTGSSLAWGPICKSGYVKMVVEGGYELKVLGQTLAKNKQVFAEKKKEAKGDNCK
;
A
#
# COMPACT_ATOMS: atom_id res chain seq x y z
N MET A 1 -49.79 -34.86 35.61
CA MET A 1 -49.64 -34.27 34.27
C MET A 1 -49.55 -32.77 34.46
N PHE A 2 -48.37 -32.22 34.14
CA PHE A 2 -47.92 -30.83 34.02
C PHE A 2 -48.94 -29.67 34.22
N ASP A 3 -48.63 -28.74 35.16
CA ASP A 3 -48.09 -27.37 34.91
C ASP A 3 -48.41 -26.45 36.12
N LYS A 4 -47.43 -25.98 36.88
CA LYS A 4 -46.65 -24.71 36.76
C LYS A 4 -47.50 -23.43 36.94
N ILE A 5 -47.35 -22.74 38.08
CA ILE A 5 -46.33 -21.70 38.40
C ILE A 5 -46.53 -20.39 37.63
N LYS A 6 -46.78 -19.30 38.36
CA LYS A 6 -45.87 -18.12 38.40
C LYS A 6 -46.22 -17.20 39.57
N LYS A 7 -45.43 -17.32 40.65
CA LYS A 7 -45.28 -16.30 41.68
C LYS A 7 -44.09 -15.42 41.32
N ILE A 8 -44.31 -14.13 41.54
CA ILE A 8 -43.39 -13.00 41.51
C ILE A 8 -42.18 -13.28 42.41
N VAL A 9 -40.96 -13.12 41.86
CA VAL A 9 -39.74 -12.97 42.67
C VAL A 9 -38.96 -11.77 42.14
N LEU A 10 -38.69 -10.89 43.09
CA LEU A 10 -38.02 -9.61 43.10
C LEU A 10 -36.54 -9.76 42.72
N PHE A 11 -36.07 -9.01 41.72
CA PHE A 11 -34.66 -8.92 41.34
C PHE A 11 -34.02 -7.73 42.05
N VAL A 12 -33.23 -8.00 43.09
CA VAL A 12 -32.32 -7.01 43.71
C VAL A 12 -30.92 -7.58 43.54
N VAL A 13 -30.18 -7.05 42.56
CA VAL A 13 -28.75 -7.30 42.42
C VAL A 13 -28.03 -5.99 42.76
N ILE A 14 -27.38 -6.03 43.92
CA ILE A 14 -26.53 -4.99 44.47
C ILE A 14 -25.23 -4.98 43.65
N ILE A 15 -25.01 -3.92 42.88
CA ILE A 15 -23.76 -3.66 42.18
C ILE A 15 -22.82 -2.98 43.19
N SER A 16 -21.92 -3.77 43.78
CA SER A 16 -20.83 -3.27 44.60
C SER A 16 -19.67 -2.84 43.70
N PHE A 17 -19.53 -1.53 43.48
CA PHE A 17 -18.32 -0.92 42.93
C PHE A 17 -17.20 -0.98 43.98
N ALA A 18 -16.36 -2.01 43.92
CA ALA A 18 -15.04 -1.98 44.53
C ALA A 18 -14.05 -1.41 43.50
N ILE A 19 -13.82 -0.10 43.60
CA ILE A 19 -12.72 0.57 42.91
C ILE A 19 -11.45 0.18 43.66
N SER A 20 -10.80 -0.89 43.19
CA SER A 20 -9.42 -1.22 43.57
C SER A 20 -8.50 -0.50 42.59
N CYS A 21 -7.91 0.61 43.02
CA CYS A 21 -6.74 1.20 42.38
C CYS A 21 -5.57 0.23 42.55
N SER A 22 -5.39 -0.64 41.55
CA SER A 22 -4.09 -1.25 41.26
C SER A 22 -3.25 -0.18 40.57
N ASP A 23 -2.10 0.15 41.15
CA ASP A 23 -1.03 0.89 40.48
C ASP A 23 -0.56 0.07 39.28
N ASP A 24 -1.24 0.23 38.14
CA ASP A 24 -0.76 -0.24 36.85
C ASP A 24 0.45 0.60 36.47
N LYS A 25 1.62 0.15 36.92
CA LYS A 25 2.88 0.46 36.26
C LYS A 25 2.69 0.11 34.79
N ALA A 26 2.68 1.13 33.95
CA ALA A 26 2.69 1.00 32.50
C ALA A 26 3.81 0.02 32.11
N THR A 27 3.43 -1.23 31.84
CA THR A 27 4.27 -2.16 31.11
C THR A 27 4.36 -1.61 29.70
N ASN A 28 5.52 -1.05 29.35
CA ASN A 28 5.89 -0.76 27.98
C ASN A 28 5.55 -2.00 27.12
N PRO A 29 4.58 -1.94 26.19
CA PRO A 29 4.32 -3.03 25.28
C PRO A 29 5.27 -2.88 24.09
N ASP A 30 6.57 -2.84 24.37
CA ASP A 30 7.63 -2.99 23.37
C ASP A 30 8.09 -4.46 23.42
N GLY A 31 7.10 -5.36 23.47
CA GLY A 31 7.31 -6.78 23.34
C GLY A 31 7.74 -7.04 21.91
N ASP A 32 9.02 -7.37 21.74
CA ASP A 32 9.56 -7.84 20.47
C ASP A 32 8.79 -9.09 20.03
N THR A 33 7.74 -8.91 19.22
CA THR A 33 6.94 -10.00 18.66
C THR A 33 7.73 -10.61 17.52
N THR A 34 8.74 -11.41 17.87
CA THR A 34 9.48 -12.22 16.90
C THR A 34 8.51 -13.20 16.23
N ILE A 35 8.27 -13.01 14.93
CA ILE A 35 7.53 -13.97 14.11
C ILE A 35 8.50 -15.04 13.67
N THR A 36 8.22 -16.31 14.01
CA THR A 36 9.01 -17.44 13.51
C THR A 36 8.49 -17.84 12.14
N PRO A 37 9.33 -17.85 11.09
CA PRO A 37 8.88 -18.24 9.75
C PRO A 37 8.35 -19.68 9.70
N ALA A 38 7.19 -19.88 9.07
CA ALA A 38 6.51 -21.17 8.99
C ALA A 38 5.57 -21.24 7.79
N TYR A 39 5.42 -22.44 7.22
CA TYR A 39 4.36 -22.77 6.27
C TYR A 39 3.81 -24.15 6.60
N ASN A 40 2.71 -24.19 7.36
CA ASN A 40 2.03 -25.43 7.73
C ASN A 40 0.55 -25.26 7.39
N VAL A 41 0.11 -25.84 6.28
CA VAL A 41 -1.22 -25.60 5.70
C VAL A 41 -1.90 -26.93 5.34
N GLU A 42 -3.10 -27.12 5.87
CA GLU A 42 -4.10 -28.10 5.44
C GLU A 42 -5.13 -27.35 4.57
N TYR A 43 -5.20 -27.69 3.28
CA TYR A 43 -6.17 -27.11 2.36
C TYR A 43 -7.56 -27.74 2.53
N ASN A 44 -8.61 -27.03 2.13
CA ASN A 44 -9.97 -27.56 2.07
C ASN A 44 -10.10 -28.58 0.91
N ASP A 45 -10.99 -29.56 1.07
CA ASP A 45 -11.23 -30.62 0.06
C ASP A 45 -11.70 -30.08 -1.31
N ASN A 46 -12.28 -28.87 -1.34
CA ASN A 46 -12.72 -28.18 -2.56
C ASN A 46 -11.63 -27.30 -3.20
N THR A 47 -10.37 -27.40 -2.75
CA THR A 47 -9.24 -26.67 -3.31
C THR A 47 -8.46 -27.54 -4.29
N ILE A 48 -8.39 -27.09 -5.54
CA ILE A 48 -7.60 -27.70 -6.60
C ILE A 48 -6.26 -26.99 -6.65
N ILE A 49 -5.18 -27.72 -6.39
CA ILE A 49 -3.82 -27.20 -6.40
C ILE A 49 -3.13 -27.66 -7.67
N LEU A 50 -2.60 -26.71 -8.43
CA LEU A 50 -1.96 -26.95 -9.72
C LEU A 50 -0.54 -26.37 -9.70
N LYS A 51 0.37 -27.10 -10.31
CA LYS A 51 1.74 -26.65 -10.56
C LYS A 51 1.85 -26.22 -12.00
N ASP A 52 2.54 -25.11 -12.22
CA ASP A 52 2.77 -24.55 -13.55
C ASP A 52 4.28 -24.55 -13.83
N GLU A 53 4.83 -25.75 -14.00
CA GLU A 53 6.28 -25.96 -14.11
C GLU A 53 6.87 -25.37 -15.39
N ASN A 54 6.08 -25.28 -16.47
CA ASN A 54 6.52 -24.81 -17.78
C ASN A 54 5.94 -23.45 -18.20
N ASP A 55 5.19 -22.76 -17.32
CA ASP A 55 4.52 -21.49 -17.62
C ASP A 55 3.50 -21.59 -18.78
N ASP A 56 2.87 -22.76 -18.91
CA ASP A 56 1.92 -23.12 -19.96
C ASP A 56 0.55 -23.55 -19.42
N LEU A 57 0.36 -23.59 -18.10
CA LEU A 57 -0.92 -23.93 -17.49
C LEU A 57 -2.00 -22.86 -17.78
N ILE A 58 -1.65 -21.57 -17.62
CA ILE A 58 -2.55 -20.44 -17.89
C ILE A 58 -2.28 -19.91 -19.29
N LEU A 59 -3.12 -20.33 -20.24
CA LEU A 59 -2.96 -20.00 -21.66
C LEU A 59 -3.43 -18.59 -22.01
N ASN A 60 -4.42 -18.06 -21.29
CA ASN A 60 -4.93 -16.71 -21.48
C ASN A 60 -5.59 -16.16 -20.21
N LEU A 61 -5.53 -14.85 -20.03
CA LEU A 61 -6.16 -14.12 -18.93
C LEU A 61 -6.89 -12.89 -19.49
N ASP A 62 -8.19 -12.82 -19.24
CA ASP A 62 -9.00 -11.61 -19.41
C ASP A 62 -9.36 -11.05 -18.03
N THR A 63 -8.66 -9.99 -17.63
CA THR A 63 -8.86 -9.30 -16.34
C THR A 63 -10.13 -8.46 -16.29
N ALA A 64 -10.73 -8.10 -17.43
CA ALA A 64 -11.98 -7.33 -17.45
C ALA A 64 -13.18 -8.20 -17.05
N THR A 65 -13.15 -9.49 -17.43
CA THR A 65 -14.20 -10.45 -17.12
C THR A 65 -13.80 -11.47 -16.04
N ASN A 66 -12.56 -11.42 -15.55
CA ASN A 66 -11.97 -12.42 -14.66
C ASN A 66 -12.05 -13.85 -15.22
N THR A 67 -11.84 -13.98 -16.52
CA THR A 67 -11.89 -15.25 -17.24
C THR A 67 -10.48 -15.75 -17.53
N TYR A 68 -10.23 -17.00 -17.16
CA TYR A 68 -8.94 -17.67 -17.37
C TYR A 68 -9.14 -18.85 -18.33
N THR A 69 -8.25 -18.97 -19.31
CA THR A 69 -8.17 -20.16 -20.14
C THR A 69 -7.00 -21.00 -19.66
N PHE A 70 -7.27 -22.22 -19.21
CA PHE A 70 -6.27 -23.17 -18.77
C PHE A 70 -6.08 -24.32 -19.76
N ASP A 71 -4.89 -24.93 -19.76
CA ASP A 71 -4.70 -26.28 -20.31
C ASP A 71 -5.52 -27.29 -19.47
N GLY A 72 -6.61 -27.78 -20.05
CA GLY A 72 -7.52 -28.68 -19.37
C GLY A 72 -6.94 -30.07 -19.09
N SER A 73 -5.80 -30.43 -19.70
CA SER A 73 -5.12 -31.72 -19.45
C SER A 73 -4.39 -31.75 -18.10
N GLN A 74 -4.08 -30.58 -17.54
CA GLN A 74 -3.43 -30.44 -16.23
C GLN A 74 -4.40 -30.66 -15.06
N PHE A 75 -5.70 -30.77 -15.34
CA PHE A 75 -6.74 -30.99 -14.34
C PHE A 75 -7.09 -32.47 -14.25
N GLY A 76 -7.10 -33.02 -13.02
CA GLY A 76 -7.60 -34.38 -12.77
C GLY A 76 -9.13 -34.50 -12.95
N LYS A 77 -9.85 -33.39 -12.87
CA LYS A 77 -11.30 -33.26 -13.12
C LYS A 77 -11.66 -31.82 -13.49
N ASP A 78 -12.77 -31.64 -14.19
CA ASP A 78 -13.29 -30.30 -14.43
C ASP A 78 -13.64 -29.63 -13.09
N PRO A 79 -13.19 -28.39 -12.86
CA PRO A 79 -13.61 -27.64 -11.69
C PRO A 79 -15.12 -27.40 -11.74
N VAL A 80 -15.75 -27.27 -10.58
CA VAL A 80 -17.16 -26.87 -10.46
C VAL A 80 -17.30 -25.56 -9.69
N ALA A 81 -18.43 -24.88 -9.86
CA ALA A 81 -18.70 -23.63 -9.18
C ALA A 81 -18.55 -23.77 -7.64
N GLY A 82 -17.85 -22.81 -7.03
CA GLY A 82 -17.53 -22.79 -5.60
C GLY A 82 -16.21 -23.47 -5.22
N GLU A 83 -15.58 -24.24 -6.11
CA GLU A 83 -14.21 -24.73 -5.89
C GLU A 83 -13.19 -23.60 -6.00
N VAL A 84 -12.04 -23.80 -5.37
CA VAL A 84 -10.93 -22.84 -5.41
C VAL A 84 -9.80 -23.41 -6.25
N ILE A 85 -9.32 -22.65 -7.23
CA ILE A 85 -8.14 -22.99 -8.01
C ILE A 85 -6.96 -22.21 -7.43
N LEU A 86 -5.94 -22.95 -6.98
CA LEU A 86 -4.64 -22.43 -6.57
C LEU A 86 -3.59 -22.89 -7.58
N VAL A 87 -3.09 -21.95 -8.38
CA VAL A 87 -1.87 -22.17 -9.18
C VAL A 87 -0.69 -21.65 -8.38
N GLU A 88 0.24 -22.54 -8.03
CA GLU A 88 1.35 -22.21 -7.14
C GLU A 88 2.09 -20.94 -7.56
N GLY A 89 2.14 -19.95 -6.67
CA GLY A 89 2.84 -18.67 -6.83
C GLY A 89 2.20 -17.69 -7.82
N LYS A 90 1.08 -18.05 -8.48
CA LYS A 90 0.51 -17.26 -9.58
C LYS A 90 -0.95 -16.84 -9.35
N LEU A 91 -1.79 -17.75 -8.87
CA LEU A 91 -3.22 -17.55 -8.90
C LEU A 91 -3.92 -18.19 -7.70
N LEU A 92 -4.89 -17.48 -7.13
CA LEU A 92 -5.86 -18.04 -6.19
C LEU A 92 -7.22 -17.43 -6.49
N ARG A 93 -8.13 -18.24 -7.03
CA ARG A 93 -9.45 -17.79 -7.51
C ARG A 93 -10.54 -18.78 -7.19
N LYS A 94 -11.76 -18.29 -6.99
CA LYS A 94 -12.95 -19.11 -6.79
C LYS A 94 -13.68 -19.27 -8.11
N VAL A 95 -14.07 -20.51 -8.42
CA VAL A 95 -14.73 -20.86 -9.68
C VAL A 95 -16.17 -20.38 -9.64
N LYS A 96 -16.56 -19.58 -10.64
CA LYS A 96 -17.95 -19.15 -10.84
C LYS A 96 -18.64 -20.00 -11.90
N SER A 97 -17.99 -20.18 -13.04
CA SER A 97 -18.48 -21.04 -14.12
C SER A 97 -17.32 -21.65 -14.90
N VAL A 98 -17.58 -22.80 -15.55
CA VAL A 98 -16.58 -23.53 -16.34
C VAL A 98 -17.21 -23.94 -17.65
N SER A 99 -16.46 -23.78 -18.74
CA SER A 99 -16.80 -24.31 -20.05
C SER A 99 -15.57 -24.90 -20.72
N ARG A 100 -15.79 -25.84 -21.65
CA ARG A 100 -14.72 -26.45 -22.45
C ARG A 100 -14.70 -25.85 -23.84
N ASN A 101 -13.50 -25.52 -24.31
CA ASN A 101 -13.26 -25.16 -25.70
C ASN A 101 -12.11 -26.02 -26.24
N GLY A 102 -12.48 -27.15 -26.85
CA GLY A 102 -11.51 -28.20 -27.23
C GLY A 102 -10.82 -28.80 -26.01
N GLY A 103 -9.49 -28.78 -25.99
CA GLY A 103 -8.67 -29.27 -24.86
C GLY A 103 -8.60 -28.32 -23.67
N ASN A 104 -9.04 -27.06 -23.84
CA ASN A 104 -8.84 -26.00 -22.85
C ASN A 104 -10.08 -25.83 -21.96
N LEU A 105 -9.85 -25.44 -20.72
CA LEU A 105 -10.89 -25.03 -19.77
C LEU A 105 -10.97 -23.50 -19.74
N VAL A 106 -12.14 -22.96 -20.04
CA VAL A 106 -12.42 -21.52 -19.88
C VAL A 106 -13.22 -21.36 -18.59
N VAL A 107 -12.59 -20.75 -17.59
CA VAL A 107 -13.09 -20.64 -16.23
C VAL A 107 -13.35 -19.16 -15.92
N GLU A 108 -14.60 -18.82 -15.67
CA GLU A 108 -14.97 -17.53 -15.09
C GLU A 108 -14.77 -17.61 -13.57
N THR A 109 -14.16 -16.59 -13.00
CA THR A 109 -13.76 -16.62 -11.58
C THR A 109 -14.17 -15.37 -10.82
N GLU A 110 -14.19 -15.49 -9.50
CA GLU A 110 -14.25 -14.37 -8.56
C GLU A 110 -13.09 -14.44 -7.55
N ASP A 111 -12.94 -13.39 -6.75
CA ASP A 111 -11.92 -13.32 -5.70
C ASP A 111 -12.15 -14.45 -4.69
N ALA A 112 -11.11 -15.23 -4.41
CA ALA A 112 -11.11 -16.19 -3.31
C ALA A 112 -10.49 -15.56 -2.06
N ALA A 113 -11.01 -15.91 -0.89
CA ALA A 113 -10.30 -15.72 0.36
C ALA A 113 -9.35 -16.90 0.63
N LEU A 114 -8.27 -16.68 1.39
CA LEU A 114 -7.43 -17.75 1.89
C LEU A 114 -8.22 -18.75 2.72
N THR A 115 -9.25 -18.31 3.44
CA THR A 115 -10.14 -19.17 4.22
C THR A 115 -11.03 -20.06 3.36
N ASP A 116 -11.27 -19.71 2.08
CA ASP A 116 -11.93 -20.63 1.14
C ASP A 116 -10.99 -21.78 0.74
N ALA A 117 -9.68 -21.52 0.70
CA ALA A 117 -8.66 -22.49 0.27
C ALA A 117 -8.07 -23.32 1.43
N ILE A 118 -7.93 -22.71 2.60
CA ILE A 118 -7.21 -23.26 3.75
C ILE A 118 -8.20 -23.61 4.84
N LYS A 119 -8.15 -24.86 5.29
CA LYS A 119 -8.91 -25.36 6.42
C LYS A 119 -8.24 -25.01 7.73
N ASN A 120 -6.98 -25.39 7.87
CA ASN A 120 -6.15 -25.08 9.03
C ASN A 120 -4.77 -24.67 8.53
N GLY A 121 -4.18 -23.62 9.07
CA GLY A 121 -2.80 -23.35 8.76
C GLY A 121 -2.18 -22.17 9.49
N GLU A 122 -0.86 -22.21 9.52
CA GLU A 122 0.00 -21.13 9.96
C GLU A 122 0.95 -20.77 8.83
N ILE A 123 0.88 -19.51 8.41
CA ILE A 123 1.74 -18.91 7.40
C ILE A 123 2.43 -17.74 8.06
N ALA A 124 3.74 -17.81 8.16
CA ALA A 124 4.54 -16.83 8.83
C ALA A 124 5.83 -16.57 8.05
N TRP A 125 6.21 -15.31 7.90
CA TRP A 125 7.47 -14.95 7.29
C TRP A 125 8.04 -13.67 7.90
N ASP A 126 9.35 -13.53 7.74
CA ASP A 126 10.09 -12.33 8.05
C ASP A 126 11.08 -12.09 6.90
N VAL A 127 10.82 -11.07 6.09
CA VAL A 127 11.58 -10.77 4.87
C VAL A 127 11.94 -9.30 4.83
N THR A 128 13.17 -9.00 4.41
CA THR A 128 13.51 -7.65 3.95
C THR A 128 13.56 -7.72 2.43
N PRO A 129 12.59 -7.12 1.72
CA PRO A 129 12.59 -7.16 0.27
C PRO A 129 13.85 -6.48 -0.28
N GLU A 130 14.37 -7.01 -1.36
CA GLU A 130 15.47 -6.40 -2.10
C GLU A 130 14.92 -5.78 -3.38
N TRP A 131 15.37 -4.57 -3.72
CA TRP A 131 14.84 -3.83 -4.87
C TRP A 131 14.99 -4.59 -6.18
N ASN A 132 16.14 -5.25 -6.38
CA ASN A 132 16.47 -6.04 -7.56
C ASN A 132 15.57 -7.28 -7.74
N ASN A 133 14.75 -7.64 -6.74
CA ASN A 133 13.73 -8.68 -6.83
C ASN A 133 12.41 -8.17 -7.42
N ALA A 134 12.27 -6.86 -7.70
CA ALA A 134 11.07 -6.37 -8.36
C ALA A 134 11.00 -6.91 -9.79
N THR A 135 9.86 -7.49 -10.15
CA THR A 135 9.67 -8.15 -11.46
C THR A 135 8.86 -7.32 -12.43
N SER A 136 8.17 -6.28 -11.95
CA SER A 136 7.37 -5.42 -12.79
C SER A 136 7.19 -4.02 -12.21
N LEU A 137 6.99 -3.08 -13.13
CA LEU A 137 6.44 -1.76 -12.86
C LEU A 137 4.94 -1.80 -13.19
N LYS A 138 4.13 -1.43 -12.22
CA LYS A 138 2.67 -1.30 -12.35
C LYS A 138 2.30 0.18 -12.39
N PHE A 139 1.31 0.49 -13.21
CA PHE A 139 0.65 1.79 -13.28
C PHE A 139 -0.84 1.56 -13.08
N ASP A 140 -1.39 2.09 -12.00
CA ASP A 140 -2.78 1.88 -11.58
C ASP A 140 -3.17 0.39 -11.50
N GLY A 141 -2.27 -0.42 -10.94
CA GLY A 141 -2.43 -1.88 -10.82
C GLY A 141 -2.11 -2.69 -12.08
N VAL A 142 -1.96 -2.05 -13.25
CA VAL A 142 -1.66 -2.72 -14.51
C VAL A 142 -0.16 -2.77 -14.75
N THR A 143 0.39 -3.95 -15.07
CA THR A 143 1.80 -4.09 -15.47
C THR A 143 2.06 -3.32 -16.77
N VAL A 144 2.90 -2.29 -16.70
CA VAL A 144 3.33 -1.50 -17.88
C VAL A 144 4.72 -1.86 -18.36
N MET A 145 5.52 -2.50 -17.50
CA MET A 145 6.86 -2.96 -17.83
C MET A 145 7.21 -4.20 -17.00
N THR A 146 7.75 -5.22 -17.65
CA THR A 146 8.42 -6.34 -16.98
C THR A 146 9.89 -5.98 -16.79
N LEU A 147 10.40 -6.20 -15.57
CA LEU A 147 11.80 -5.93 -15.23
C LEU A 147 12.61 -7.21 -15.35
N PRO A 148 13.90 -7.11 -15.75
CA PRO A 148 14.79 -8.25 -15.71
C PRO A 148 14.99 -8.70 -14.26
N THR A 149 15.19 -10.00 -14.06
CA THR A 149 15.58 -10.56 -12.77
C THR A 149 16.90 -9.92 -12.34
N GLU A 150 16.97 -9.42 -11.10
CA GLU A 150 18.16 -8.78 -10.54
C GLU A 150 18.62 -7.50 -11.27
N PHE A 151 17.70 -6.57 -11.55
CA PHE A 151 18.09 -5.32 -12.19
C PHE A 151 19.08 -4.53 -11.31
N THR A 152 20.16 -4.06 -11.94
CA THR A 152 21.18 -3.19 -11.34
C THR A 152 21.32 -1.87 -12.09
N GLU A 153 20.64 -1.74 -13.22
CA GLU A 153 20.66 -0.56 -14.07
C GLU A 153 19.55 0.42 -13.72
N LYS A 154 19.71 1.66 -14.17
CA LYS A 154 18.71 2.71 -14.05
C LYS A 154 17.46 2.34 -14.86
N ILE A 155 16.31 2.35 -14.23
CA ILE A 155 15.01 2.27 -14.89
C ILE A 155 14.55 3.69 -15.19
N GLU A 156 14.19 3.96 -16.44
CA GLU A 156 13.58 5.22 -16.88
C GLU A 156 12.32 4.92 -17.67
N HIS A 157 11.21 5.55 -17.28
CA HIS A 157 9.93 5.38 -17.95
C HIS A 157 9.18 6.71 -18.02
N THR A 158 8.54 6.97 -19.16
CA THR A 158 7.72 8.16 -19.36
C THR A 158 6.31 7.76 -19.75
N ILE A 159 5.31 8.30 -19.06
CA ILE A 159 3.90 8.06 -19.31
C ILE A 159 3.20 9.42 -19.41
N SER A 160 2.33 9.59 -20.41
CA SER A 160 1.47 10.76 -20.51
C SER A 160 0.03 10.35 -20.22
N TYR A 161 -0.58 10.93 -19.19
CA TYR A 161 -1.96 10.64 -18.79
C TYR A 161 -2.66 11.93 -18.35
N GLY A 162 -3.90 12.14 -18.77
CA GLY A 162 -4.69 13.32 -18.35
C GLY A 162 -4.06 14.68 -18.69
N GLY A 163 -3.22 14.77 -19.73
CA GLY A 163 -2.50 16.01 -20.10
C GLY A 163 -1.27 16.32 -19.26
N ILE A 164 -0.76 15.31 -18.55
CA ILE A 164 0.42 15.41 -17.68
C ILE A 164 1.44 14.39 -18.14
N ASP A 165 2.68 14.85 -18.31
CA ASP A 165 3.82 13.98 -18.57
C ASP A 165 4.46 13.58 -17.24
N HIS A 166 4.59 12.27 -17.04
CA HIS A 166 5.23 11.66 -15.90
C HIS A 166 6.57 11.08 -16.34
N LYS A 167 7.66 11.55 -15.76
CA LYS A 167 8.98 10.94 -15.89
C LYS A 167 9.32 10.24 -14.58
N ILE A 168 9.61 8.96 -14.66
CA ILE A 168 9.97 8.11 -13.53
C ILE A 168 11.39 7.63 -13.75
N GLU A 169 12.27 7.87 -12.79
CA GLU A 169 13.62 7.35 -12.77
C GLU A 169 13.86 6.62 -11.45
N ILE A 170 14.39 5.40 -11.55
CA ILE A 170 14.72 4.55 -10.41
C ILE A 170 16.16 4.07 -10.61
N GLU A 171 17.04 4.42 -9.70
CA GLU A 171 18.47 4.13 -9.80
C GLU A 171 18.92 3.33 -8.55
N PRO A 172 19.21 2.03 -8.71
CA PRO A 172 19.77 1.21 -7.64
C PRO A 172 21.07 1.78 -7.07
N LYS A 173 21.23 1.76 -5.74
CA LYS A 173 22.47 2.12 -5.05
C LYS A 173 23.08 0.87 -4.43
N LEU A 174 24.21 0.45 -5.01
CA LEU A 174 24.95 -0.73 -4.60
C LEU A 174 25.86 -0.42 -3.40
N VAL A 175 25.77 -1.25 -2.37
CA VAL A 175 26.73 -1.34 -1.26
C VAL A 175 27.18 -2.78 -1.18
N ASP A 176 28.48 -3.01 -1.28
CA ASP A 176 29.08 -4.37 -1.31
C ASP A 176 28.45 -5.30 -2.36
N GLY A 177 28.11 -4.74 -3.53
CA GLY A 177 27.49 -5.48 -4.64
C GLY A 177 26.00 -5.79 -4.45
N LYS A 178 25.37 -5.34 -3.37
CA LYS A 178 23.93 -5.52 -3.10
C LYS A 178 23.18 -4.20 -3.20
N VAL A 179 21.95 -4.23 -3.73
CA VAL A 179 21.11 -3.03 -3.81
C VAL A 179 20.56 -2.71 -2.41
N SER A 180 21.19 -1.76 -1.74
CA SER A 180 20.86 -1.36 -0.36
C SER A 180 19.73 -0.32 -0.29
N SER A 181 19.59 0.48 -1.34
CA SER A 181 18.61 1.55 -1.49
C SER A 181 18.43 1.86 -2.96
N CYS A 182 17.38 2.61 -3.28
CA CYS A 182 17.18 3.16 -4.62
C CYS A 182 17.05 4.68 -4.52
N ALA A 183 17.71 5.38 -5.42
CA ALA A 183 17.42 6.79 -5.68
C ALA A 183 16.27 6.89 -6.66
N PHE A 184 15.33 7.76 -6.38
CA PHE A 184 14.14 8.00 -7.18
C PHE A 184 14.12 9.44 -7.65
N THR A 185 13.68 9.65 -8.89
CA THR A 185 13.31 10.98 -9.39
C THR A 185 11.98 10.86 -10.12
N PHE A 186 10.99 11.58 -9.62
CA PHE A 186 9.68 11.73 -10.24
C PHE A 186 9.54 13.17 -10.70
N VAL A 187 9.33 13.36 -12.00
CA VAL A 187 9.03 14.66 -12.58
C VAL A 187 7.66 14.59 -13.20
N MET A 188 6.81 15.55 -12.87
CA MET A 188 5.48 15.68 -13.46
C MET A 188 5.32 17.06 -14.04
N ALA A 189 4.96 17.14 -15.31
CA ALA A 189 4.78 18.39 -16.01
C ALA A 189 3.38 18.45 -16.62
N LYS A 190 2.54 19.36 -16.11
CA LYS A 190 1.25 19.66 -16.72
C LYS A 190 1.47 20.62 -17.88
N LYS A 191 1.00 20.26 -19.08
CA LYS A 191 1.11 21.09 -20.27
C LYS A 191 -0.24 21.65 -20.71
N ILE A 192 -0.27 22.94 -21.05
CA ILE A 192 -1.43 23.60 -21.68
C ILE A 192 -0.91 24.23 -22.98
N ALA A 193 -1.55 23.91 -24.11
CA ALA A 193 -1.09 24.33 -25.44
C ALA A 193 0.38 23.99 -25.76
N GLY A 194 0.91 22.91 -25.16
CA GLY A 194 2.29 22.45 -25.35
C GLY A 194 3.30 23.06 -24.38
N GLU A 195 2.92 24.07 -23.58
CA GLU A 195 3.79 24.73 -22.61
C GLU A 195 3.53 24.22 -21.19
N ALA A 196 4.60 24.00 -20.41
CA ALA A 196 4.49 23.54 -19.02
C ALA A 196 3.97 24.68 -18.13
N THR A 197 2.80 24.46 -17.52
CA THR A 197 2.15 25.43 -16.60
C THR A 197 2.37 25.08 -15.14
N ALA A 198 2.63 23.80 -14.86
CA ALA A 198 3.07 23.35 -13.54
C ALA A 198 4.08 22.23 -13.70
N ALA A 199 5.11 22.26 -12.85
CA ALA A 199 6.12 21.23 -12.73
C ALA A 199 6.28 20.82 -11.27
N PHE A 200 6.25 19.52 -11.03
CA PHE A 200 6.44 18.92 -9.71
C PHE A 200 7.64 17.97 -9.81
N THR A 201 8.55 18.06 -8.85
CA THR A 201 9.65 17.10 -8.73
C THR A 201 9.67 16.53 -7.32
N ALA A 202 9.75 15.21 -7.22
CA ALA A 202 10.11 14.52 -5.99
C ALA A 202 11.34 13.68 -6.29
N LYS A 203 12.45 13.97 -5.63
CA LYS A 203 13.68 13.17 -5.76
C LYS A 203 14.19 12.76 -4.38
N GLY A 204 14.83 11.61 -4.28
CA GLY A 204 15.32 11.17 -2.99
C GLY A 204 15.78 9.73 -2.97
N THR A 205 16.12 9.26 -1.78
CA THR A 205 16.59 7.89 -1.56
C THR A 205 15.66 7.17 -0.61
N VAL A 206 15.35 5.91 -0.91
CA VAL A 206 14.51 5.06 -0.06
C VAL A 206 15.16 3.71 0.21
N THR A 207 15.00 3.25 1.44
CA THR A 207 15.32 1.90 1.89
C THR A 207 14.03 1.16 2.21
N LEU A 208 13.93 -0.10 1.76
CA LEU A 208 12.78 -0.95 2.03
C LEU A 208 12.77 -1.40 3.49
N PRO A 209 11.58 -1.47 4.13
CA PRO A 209 11.49 -1.97 5.49
C PRO A 209 11.67 -3.49 5.53
N SER A 210 12.04 -4.01 6.70
CA SER A 210 11.76 -5.41 7.03
C SER A 210 10.25 -5.57 7.21
N GLN A 211 9.69 -6.60 6.58
CA GLN A 211 8.29 -6.97 6.66
C GLN A 211 8.16 -8.34 7.31
N SER A 212 7.43 -8.40 8.41
CA SER A 212 7.10 -9.65 9.08
C SER A 212 5.59 -9.83 9.13
N THR A 213 5.09 -11.02 8.79
CA THR A 213 3.65 -11.31 8.76
C THR A 213 3.35 -12.68 9.35
N LEU A 214 2.25 -12.79 10.09
CA LEU A 214 1.69 -14.02 10.63
C LEU A 214 0.20 -14.10 10.26
N ILE A 215 -0.22 -15.22 9.69
CA ILE A 215 -1.60 -15.54 9.40
C ILE A 215 -1.89 -16.91 10.00
N LYS A 216 -2.92 -16.99 10.87
CA LYS A 216 -3.45 -18.25 11.39
C LYS A 216 -4.89 -18.45 10.97
N ILE A 217 -5.15 -19.60 10.37
CA ILE A 217 -6.48 -20.03 9.94
C ILE A 217 -6.80 -21.32 10.68
N LYS A 218 -8.02 -21.40 11.22
CA LYS A 218 -8.53 -22.59 11.90
C LYS A 218 -9.97 -22.82 11.49
N GLU A 219 -10.28 -24.06 11.08
CA GLU A 219 -11.59 -24.46 10.58
C GLU A 219 -12.17 -23.51 9.51
N GLY A 220 -11.31 -23.06 8.58
CA GLY A 220 -11.68 -22.13 7.50
C GLY A 220 -12.01 -20.72 7.98
N LYS A 221 -11.51 -20.29 9.15
CA LYS A 221 -11.72 -18.95 9.70
C LYS A 221 -10.40 -18.32 10.11
N LEU A 222 -10.27 -17.01 9.88
CA LEU A 222 -9.14 -16.23 10.36
C LEU A 222 -9.17 -16.16 11.90
N GLU A 223 -8.11 -16.68 12.52
CA GLU A 223 -7.89 -16.62 13.97
C GLU A 223 -6.99 -15.44 14.34
N GLU A 224 -5.88 -15.28 13.63
CA GLU A 224 -4.87 -14.26 13.91
C GLU A 224 -4.31 -13.70 12.60
N PHE A 225 -4.15 -12.37 12.54
CA PHE A 225 -3.36 -11.70 11.52
C PHE A 225 -2.49 -10.65 12.19
N LYS A 226 -1.19 -10.69 11.90
CA LYS A 226 -0.23 -9.66 12.30
C LYS A 226 0.63 -9.29 11.11
N SER A 227 0.86 -8.00 10.90
CA SER A 227 1.81 -7.50 9.90
C SER A 227 2.58 -6.33 10.47
N PHE A 228 3.90 -6.39 10.38
CA PHE A 228 4.82 -5.40 10.91
C PHE A 228 5.72 -4.91 9.78
N ASN A 229 5.84 -3.60 9.64
CA ASN A 229 6.78 -2.96 8.73
C ASN A 229 7.71 -2.10 9.58
N LYS A 230 9.00 -2.47 9.63
CA LYS A 230 9.98 -1.79 10.47
C LYS A 230 11.10 -1.19 9.62
N GLY A 231 11.51 0.03 9.96
CA GLY A 231 12.66 0.67 9.37
C GLY A 231 12.42 1.24 7.97
N ILE A 232 11.21 1.72 7.66
CA ILE A 232 11.01 2.54 6.46
C ILE A 232 11.90 3.76 6.57
N LYS A 233 12.71 4.06 5.55
CA LYS A 233 13.53 5.28 5.49
C LYS A 233 13.34 5.98 4.17
N ALA A 234 13.07 7.28 4.23
CA ALA A 234 12.90 8.13 3.07
C ALA A 234 13.56 9.49 3.29
N ASP A 235 14.50 9.83 2.41
CA ASP A 235 15.10 11.16 2.32
C ASP A 235 14.65 11.80 1.01
N LEU A 236 13.75 12.79 1.07
CA LEU A 236 13.11 13.38 -0.10
C LEU A 236 13.37 14.89 -0.20
N GLU A 237 13.63 15.34 -1.41
CA GLU A 237 13.53 16.72 -1.83
C GLU A 237 12.31 16.88 -2.73
N LEU A 238 11.39 17.74 -2.31
CA LEU A 238 10.20 18.12 -3.06
C LEU A 238 10.44 19.49 -3.67
N SER A 239 10.05 19.67 -4.93
CA SER A 239 9.95 20.98 -5.54
C SER A 239 8.70 21.10 -6.40
N LEU A 240 8.19 22.31 -6.45
CA LEU A 240 6.99 22.72 -7.14
C LEU A 240 7.26 24.07 -7.79
N SER A 241 6.86 24.20 -9.04
CA SER A 241 6.74 25.48 -9.74
C SER A 241 5.42 25.50 -10.50
N ALA A 242 4.63 26.53 -10.30
CA ALA A 242 3.36 26.73 -11.00
C ALA A 242 3.27 28.16 -11.52
N ALA A 243 2.84 28.30 -12.76
CA ALA A 243 2.48 29.56 -13.40
C ALA A 243 1.01 29.48 -13.82
N GLY A 244 0.27 30.58 -13.63
CA GLY A 244 -1.13 30.61 -13.98
C GLY A 244 -1.36 30.56 -15.48
N SER A 245 -2.53 30.06 -15.86
CA SER A 245 -3.00 30.00 -17.25
C SER A 245 -4.42 30.55 -17.33
N SER A 246 -5.11 30.41 -18.47
CA SER A 246 -6.50 30.84 -18.62
C SER A 246 -7.44 29.96 -17.76
N SER A 247 -7.51 30.28 -16.47
CA SER A 247 -8.43 29.83 -15.41
C SER A 247 -8.53 28.33 -15.10
N GLY A 248 -8.46 27.99 -13.80
CA GLY A 248 -8.98 26.73 -13.25
C GLY A 248 -8.35 26.34 -11.91
N GLU A 249 -9.19 25.93 -10.95
CA GLU A 249 -8.74 25.03 -9.89
C GLU A 249 -8.45 23.66 -10.52
N HIS A 250 -7.31 23.08 -10.17
CA HIS A 250 -6.93 21.76 -10.64
C HIS A 250 -6.69 20.85 -9.45
N SER A 251 -7.67 19.98 -9.18
CA SER A 251 -7.44 18.76 -8.41
C SER A 251 -7.08 17.69 -9.42
N ILE A 252 -5.86 17.19 -9.34
CA ILE A 252 -5.37 16.14 -10.23
C ILE A 252 -5.13 14.93 -9.34
N GLU A 253 -5.98 13.93 -9.50
CA GLU A 253 -5.71 12.59 -8.99
C GLU A 253 -4.74 11.92 -9.96
N LEU A 254 -3.65 11.43 -9.39
CA LEU A 254 -2.56 10.82 -10.15
C LEU A 254 -2.55 9.33 -9.90
N PRO A 255 -2.40 8.51 -10.95
CA PRO A 255 -2.38 7.06 -10.81
C PRO A 255 -1.21 6.63 -9.93
N GLY A 256 -1.43 5.56 -9.17
CA GLY A 256 -0.38 4.95 -8.38
C GLY A 256 0.64 4.25 -9.28
N ILE A 257 1.92 4.41 -8.98
CA ILE A 257 2.99 3.63 -9.61
C ILE A 257 3.51 2.66 -8.57
N ALA A 258 3.74 1.40 -8.90
CA ALA A 258 4.32 0.45 -7.95
C ALA A 258 5.34 -0.49 -8.57
N LEU A 259 6.42 -0.76 -7.85
CA LEU A 259 7.31 -1.89 -8.11
C LEU A 259 6.78 -3.12 -7.35
N SER A 260 6.55 -4.22 -8.06
CA SER A 260 6.01 -5.45 -7.48
C SER A 260 7.13 -6.45 -7.19
N ILE A 261 7.30 -6.84 -5.93
CA ILE A 261 8.28 -7.82 -5.49
C ILE A 261 7.55 -9.09 -5.03
N PRO A 262 7.59 -10.20 -5.79
CA PRO A 262 6.95 -11.44 -5.39
C PRO A 262 7.71 -12.14 -4.24
N ILE A 263 6.98 -12.61 -3.23
CA ILE A 263 7.52 -13.49 -2.19
C ILE A 263 7.23 -14.93 -2.62
N ARG A 264 8.24 -15.61 -3.16
CA ARG A 264 8.10 -17.00 -3.63
C ARG A 264 8.53 -18.03 -2.59
N PHE A 265 9.32 -17.61 -1.60
CA PHE A 265 9.87 -18.48 -0.58
C PHE A 265 9.82 -17.80 0.78
N ILE A 266 9.56 -18.59 1.82
CA ILE A 266 9.67 -18.21 3.21
C ILE A 266 11.08 -18.58 3.69
N PRO A 267 11.92 -17.61 4.10
CA PRO A 267 13.26 -17.92 4.60
C PRO A 267 13.14 -18.58 5.98
N THR A 268 13.68 -19.79 6.15
CA THR A 268 13.76 -20.46 7.46
C THR A 268 15.19 -20.86 7.78
N PRO A 269 15.53 -21.11 9.07
CA PRO A 269 16.86 -21.60 9.45
C PRO A 269 17.27 -22.92 8.75
N SER A 270 16.29 -23.72 8.33
CA SER A 270 16.51 -24.99 7.62
C SER A 270 16.59 -24.84 6.10
N GLY A 271 16.41 -23.62 5.57
CA GLY A 271 16.39 -23.31 4.14
C GLY A 271 15.08 -22.62 3.70
N PRO A 272 15.03 -22.10 2.47
CA PRO A 272 13.82 -21.50 1.92
C PRO A 272 12.72 -22.55 1.71
N ILE A 273 11.51 -22.28 2.18
CA ILE A 273 10.32 -23.09 1.92
C ILE A 273 9.50 -22.43 0.81
N PRO A 274 9.12 -23.13 -0.28
CA PRO A 274 8.24 -22.57 -1.30
C PRO A 274 6.93 -22.04 -0.70
N LEU A 275 6.45 -20.92 -1.23
CA LEU A 275 5.16 -20.33 -0.87
C LEU A 275 4.18 -20.50 -2.04
N PRO A 276 3.30 -21.54 -2.00
CA PRO A 276 2.28 -21.78 -3.03
C PRO A 276 1.31 -20.62 -3.23
N ILE A 277 1.05 -19.84 -2.20
CA ILE A 277 0.08 -18.74 -2.27
C ILE A 277 0.75 -17.54 -2.93
N PRO A 278 0.15 -16.93 -3.97
CA PRO A 278 0.70 -15.72 -4.58
C PRO A 278 0.74 -14.57 -3.57
N VAL A 279 1.94 -14.17 -3.17
CA VAL A 279 2.18 -13.03 -2.28
C VAL A 279 3.14 -12.06 -2.94
N SER A 280 2.86 -10.76 -2.88
CA SER A 280 3.80 -9.72 -3.29
C SER A 280 3.83 -8.56 -2.31
N ILE A 281 4.96 -7.86 -2.29
CA ILE A 281 5.08 -6.55 -1.68
C ILE A 281 5.16 -5.55 -2.83
N ASP A 282 4.21 -4.63 -2.86
CA ASP A 282 4.14 -3.57 -3.85
C ASP A 282 4.70 -2.28 -3.22
N ILE A 283 5.77 -1.77 -3.79
CA ILE A 283 6.42 -0.53 -3.36
C ILE A 283 5.93 0.60 -4.26
N GLY A 284 4.90 1.27 -3.78
CA GLY A 284 4.14 2.27 -4.48
C GLY A 284 4.61 3.71 -4.26
N ILE A 285 4.25 4.56 -5.21
CA ILE A 285 4.28 6.01 -5.12
C ILE A 285 2.87 6.50 -5.42
N GLN A 286 2.35 7.38 -4.57
CA GLN A 286 1.11 8.11 -4.83
C GLN A 286 1.38 9.60 -4.74
N PHE A 287 0.71 10.37 -5.59
CA PHE A 287 0.85 11.82 -5.59
C PHE A 287 -0.48 12.46 -5.26
N VAL A 288 -0.42 13.59 -4.55
CA VAL A 288 -1.60 14.41 -4.26
C VAL A 288 -1.24 15.84 -4.65
N THR A 289 -2.08 16.47 -5.47
CA THR A 289 -1.86 17.85 -5.88
C THR A 289 -3.15 18.65 -5.71
N LYS A 290 -3.01 19.88 -5.24
CA LYS A 290 -4.08 20.86 -5.22
C LYS A 290 -3.50 22.17 -5.73
N MET A 291 -4.04 22.72 -6.80
CA MET A 291 -3.49 23.92 -7.41
C MET A 291 -4.58 24.94 -7.74
N THR A 292 -4.41 26.14 -7.22
CA THR A 292 -5.20 27.35 -7.50
C THR A 292 -4.24 28.46 -7.89
N VAL A 293 -4.07 28.68 -9.20
CA VAL A 293 -3.26 29.77 -9.78
C VAL A 293 -4.08 30.42 -10.91
N PRO A 294 -4.94 31.40 -10.58
CA PRO A 294 -6.12 31.71 -11.38
C PRO A 294 -5.87 32.61 -12.61
N ASP A 295 -4.74 33.30 -12.70
CA ASP A 295 -4.43 34.20 -13.81
C ASP A 295 -2.98 34.10 -14.30
N VAL A 296 -2.73 34.51 -15.54
CA VAL A 296 -1.44 34.38 -16.23
C VAL A 296 -0.28 35.18 -15.61
N ALA A 297 -0.56 36.15 -14.73
CA ALA A 297 0.45 36.90 -13.99
C ALA A 297 0.71 36.32 -12.59
N SER A 298 0.02 35.25 -12.21
CA SER A 298 0.21 34.56 -10.93
C SER A 298 1.25 33.44 -11.03
N SER A 299 2.04 33.25 -9.99
CA SER A 299 2.99 32.15 -9.86
C SER A 299 3.16 31.70 -8.42
N ALA A 300 3.57 30.45 -8.23
CA ALA A 300 4.00 29.93 -6.93
C ALA A 300 5.13 28.93 -7.09
N THR A 301 6.03 28.95 -6.11
CA THR A 301 7.09 27.96 -5.94
C THR A 301 7.05 27.44 -4.51
N ALA A 302 7.38 26.16 -4.36
CA ALA A 302 7.62 25.56 -3.06
C ALA A 302 8.74 24.52 -3.19
N SER A 303 9.67 24.49 -2.26
CA SER A 303 10.64 23.42 -2.13
C SER A 303 10.80 23.02 -0.68
N ALA A 304 11.14 21.76 -0.43
CA ALA A 304 11.37 21.24 0.91
C ALA A 304 12.30 20.04 0.88
N LYS A 305 13.16 19.92 1.89
CA LYS A 305 13.96 18.73 2.15
C LYS A 305 13.52 18.07 3.44
N CYS A 306 13.17 16.80 3.35
CA CYS A 306 12.60 16.01 4.43
C CYS A 306 13.39 14.70 4.59
N SER A 307 13.59 14.29 5.83
CA SER A 307 14.20 12.99 6.18
C SER A 307 13.33 12.33 7.23
N LEU A 308 12.87 11.12 6.94
CA LEU A 308 11.94 10.43 7.79
C LEU A 308 12.29 8.96 7.91
N THR A 309 12.13 8.43 9.13
CA THR A 309 12.01 6.99 9.35
C THR A 309 10.70 6.66 10.01
N ALA A 310 10.10 5.53 9.65
CA ALA A 310 8.81 5.12 10.19
C ALA A 310 8.71 3.60 10.35
N ASP A 311 7.88 3.22 11.31
CA ASP A 311 7.39 1.86 11.50
C ASP A 311 5.87 1.88 11.46
N GLY A 312 5.26 0.73 11.19
CA GLY A 312 3.87 0.51 11.54
C GLY A 312 3.38 -0.91 11.41
N ASP A 313 2.28 -1.13 12.12
CA ASP A 313 1.85 -2.43 12.61
C ASP A 313 0.34 -2.57 12.42
N PHE A 314 -0.09 -3.79 12.08
CA PHE A 314 -1.48 -4.18 11.96
C PHE A 314 -1.68 -5.49 12.72
N GLU A 315 -2.63 -5.51 13.66
CA GLU A 315 -2.96 -6.71 14.44
C GLU A 315 -4.48 -6.91 14.47
N TYR A 316 -4.94 -8.05 13.99
CA TYR A 316 -6.34 -8.45 14.03
C TYR A 316 -6.66 -9.18 15.35
N HIS A 317 -7.74 -8.76 16.01
CA HIS A 317 -8.24 -9.31 17.26
C HIS A 317 -9.70 -9.79 17.14
N GLY A 318 -10.02 -10.52 16.07
CA GLY A 318 -11.34 -11.12 15.85
C GLY A 318 -12.39 -10.15 15.32
N THR A 319 -12.64 -9.03 15.99
CA THR A 319 -13.68 -8.06 15.59
C THR A 319 -13.15 -6.68 15.27
N SER A 320 -11.86 -6.45 15.52
CA SER A 320 -11.19 -5.18 15.30
C SER A 320 -9.77 -5.41 14.82
N VAL A 321 -9.20 -4.38 14.20
CA VAL A 321 -7.78 -4.31 13.88
C VAL A 321 -7.17 -3.19 14.70
N SER A 322 -6.18 -3.51 15.52
CA SER A 322 -5.29 -2.55 16.16
C SER A 322 -4.24 -2.13 15.15
N THR A 323 -4.01 -0.82 15.06
CA THR A 323 -3.00 -0.25 14.16
C THR A 323 -2.11 0.71 14.92
N LYS A 324 -0.82 0.63 14.66
CA LYS A 324 0.19 1.52 15.25
C LYS A 324 1.12 2.01 14.14
N GLY A 325 1.65 3.21 14.32
CA GLY A 325 2.71 3.73 13.48
C GLY A 325 3.35 4.92 14.15
N LYS A 326 4.64 5.08 13.97
CA LYS A 326 5.42 6.13 14.63
C LYS A 326 6.53 6.62 13.73
N PHE A 327 6.93 7.88 13.92
CA PHE A 327 8.21 8.35 13.42
C PHE A 327 9.33 7.77 14.28
N GLY A 328 10.41 7.32 13.64
CA GLY A 328 11.72 7.20 14.30
C GLY A 328 12.52 8.48 14.15
N LYS A 329 12.53 9.04 12.94
CA LYS A 329 13.14 10.33 12.57
C LYS A 329 12.13 11.13 11.75
N ASP A 330 12.08 12.44 11.93
CA ASP A 330 11.10 13.32 11.30
C ASP A 330 11.67 14.75 11.09
N GLU A 331 12.75 14.86 10.31
CA GLU A 331 13.45 16.11 10.08
C GLU A 331 12.97 16.86 8.83
N ILE A 332 12.76 18.16 8.97
CA ILE A 332 12.58 19.11 7.86
C ILE A 332 13.78 20.05 7.91
N THR A 333 14.72 19.86 6.99
CA THR A 333 16.04 20.51 7.02
C THR A 333 16.06 21.82 6.24
N ASP A 334 15.20 21.95 5.24
CA ASP A 334 15.16 23.10 4.35
C ASP A 334 13.73 23.32 3.81
N GLY A 335 13.42 24.56 3.44
CA GLY A 335 12.14 24.91 2.84
C GLY A 335 12.09 26.34 2.34
N GLU A 336 11.71 26.52 1.08
CA GLU A 336 11.55 27.80 0.42
C GLU A 336 10.17 27.88 -0.24
N PHE A 337 9.47 28.98 -0.02
CA PHE A 337 8.10 29.17 -0.49
C PHE A 337 7.93 30.59 -0.99
N ASP A 338 7.43 30.73 -2.23
CA ASP A 338 7.00 32.01 -2.73
C ASP A 338 5.70 31.87 -3.52
N ALA A 339 4.92 32.94 -3.50
CA ALA A 339 3.68 33.07 -4.25
C ALA A 339 3.50 34.55 -4.60
N ALA A 340 3.16 34.82 -5.85
CA ALA A 340 3.00 36.17 -6.37
C ALA A 340 1.77 36.24 -7.27
N ALA A 341 0.90 37.23 -7.04
CA ALA A 341 -0.29 37.51 -7.83
C ALA A 341 -0.62 39.01 -7.81
N ASN A 342 -1.55 39.43 -8.67
CA ASN A 342 -2.16 40.75 -8.58
C ASN A 342 -3.02 40.90 -7.31
N ILE A 343 -3.29 42.14 -6.93
CA ILE A 343 -4.09 42.47 -5.74
C ILE A 343 -5.47 41.81 -5.80
N GLY A 344 -5.83 41.13 -4.72
CA GLY A 344 -7.13 40.46 -4.56
C GLY A 344 -7.19 39.04 -5.12
N ILE A 345 -6.09 38.53 -5.69
CA ILE A 345 -6.03 37.19 -6.29
C ILE A 345 -5.34 36.20 -5.34
N PRO A 346 -6.07 35.22 -4.78
CA PRO A 346 -5.46 34.21 -3.91
C PRO A 346 -4.69 33.17 -4.71
N ILE A 347 -3.64 32.61 -4.09
CA ILE A 347 -2.91 31.45 -4.59
C ILE A 347 -2.92 30.38 -3.50
N ASP A 348 -3.14 29.13 -3.89
CA ASP A 348 -2.95 27.95 -3.03
C ASP A 348 -2.43 26.82 -3.91
N VAL A 349 -1.15 26.49 -3.75
CA VAL A 349 -0.54 25.35 -4.45
C VAL A 349 0.07 24.40 -3.45
N GLN A 350 -0.32 23.13 -3.56
CA GLN A 350 0.08 22.05 -2.69
C GLN A 350 0.49 20.87 -3.55
N PHE A 351 1.63 20.29 -3.20
CA PHE A 351 2.14 19.09 -3.82
C PHE A 351 2.57 18.12 -2.74
N GLY A 352 2.11 16.89 -2.84
CA GLY A 352 2.51 15.82 -1.96
C GLY A 352 2.83 14.53 -2.69
N VAL A 353 3.70 13.76 -2.06
CA VAL A 353 4.06 12.41 -2.46
C VAL A 353 3.98 11.49 -1.24
N ALA A 354 3.34 10.35 -1.42
CA ALA A 354 3.34 9.23 -0.50
C ALA A 354 4.35 8.21 -1.02
N PHE A 355 5.53 8.16 -0.39
CA PHE A 355 6.63 7.33 -0.82
C PHE A 355 7.64 7.02 0.31
N PRO A 356 8.05 5.76 0.51
CA PRO A 356 7.45 4.56 -0.10
C PRO A 356 6.06 4.30 0.46
N ARG A 357 5.18 3.76 -0.38
CA ARG A 357 3.95 3.07 0.02
C ARG A 357 4.20 1.57 -0.06
N VAL A 358 4.32 0.92 1.07
CA VAL A 358 4.60 -0.52 1.16
C VAL A 358 3.27 -1.24 1.36
N GLY A 359 2.78 -1.90 0.31
CA GLY A 359 1.55 -2.69 0.31
C GLY A 359 1.84 -4.20 0.30
N LEU A 360 1.26 -4.94 1.25
CA LEU A 360 1.24 -6.39 1.23
C LEU A 360 0.04 -6.86 0.41
N ASN A 361 0.29 -7.58 -0.68
CA ASN A 361 -0.71 -8.17 -1.54
C ASN A 361 -0.71 -9.69 -1.41
N ILE A 362 -1.89 -10.28 -1.31
CA ILE A 362 -2.10 -11.72 -1.37
C ILE A 362 -3.14 -11.99 -2.44
N ALA A 363 -2.88 -12.90 -3.37
CA ALA A 363 -3.81 -13.25 -4.44
C ALA A 363 -4.33 -12.05 -5.25
N GLY A 364 -3.47 -11.05 -5.45
CA GLY A 364 -3.82 -9.81 -6.17
C GLY A 364 -4.71 -8.84 -5.39
N GLN A 365 -5.00 -9.11 -4.12
CA GLN A 365 -5.75 -8.24 -3.23
C GLN A 365 -4.81 -7.60 -2.20
N GLU A 366 -4.85 -6.28 -2.06
CA GLU A 366 -4.06 -5.58 -1.06
C GLU A 366 -4.63 -5.79 0.34
N LEU A 367 -3.87 -6.46 1.20
CA LEU A 367 -4.28 -6.82 2.54
C LEU A 367 -4.08 -5.66 3.53
N ALA A 368 -2.90 -5.05 3.48
CA ALA A 368 -2.52 -3.94 4.34
C ALA A 368 -1.42 -3.11 3.67
N TYR A 369 -1.41 -1.82 3.93
CA TYR A 369 -0.34 -0.94 3.45
C TYR A 369 0.03 0.10 4.50
N ILE A 370 1.29 0.53 4.44
CA ILE A 370 1.81 1.67 5.17
C ILE A 370 2.54 2.59 4.19
N HIS A 371 2.45 3.90 4.40
CA HIS A 371 3.25 4.84 3.64
C HIS A 371 3.69 6.04 4.45
N THR A 372 4.75 6.65 3.96
CA THR A 372 5.27 7.92 4.44
C THR A 372 4.87 9.00 3.46
N GLY A 373 4.05 9.95 3.90
CA GLY A 373 3.58 11.07 3.09
C GLY A 373 4.36 12.33 3.37
N PHE A 374 4.66 13.08 2.32
CA PHE A 374 5.31 14.38 2.37
C PHE A 374 4.47 15.34 1.55
N THR A 375 4.17 16.52 2.07
CA THR A 375 3.41 17.54 1.36
C THR A 375 4.08 18.89 1.59
N THR A 376 4.34 19.61 0.51
CA THR A 376 4.82 20.98 0.53
C THR A 376 3.77 21.88 -0.11
N GLY A 377 3.59 23.09 0.41
CA GLY A 377 2.64 24.03 -0.15
C GLY A 377 3.06 25.48 0.03
N SER A 378 2.61 26.32 -0.89
CA SER A 378 2.79 27.77 -0.88
C SER A 378 1.44 28.44 -1.16
N SER A 379 1.13 29.50 -0.41
CA SER A 379 -0.15 30.20 -0.50
C SER A 379 0.00 31.70 -0.33
N LEU A 380 -0.84 32.45 -1.04
CA LEU A 380 -1.02 33.89 -0.92
C LEU A 380 -2.50 34.19 -0.67
N ALA A 381 -2.78 34.91 0.40
CA ALA A 381 -4.13 35.40 0.74
C ALA A 381 -4.15 36.92 0.90
N TRP A 382 -5.33 37.52 0.68
CA TRP A 382 -5.54 38.96 0.74
C TRP A 382 -6.44 39.36 1.90
N GLY A 383 -6.14 40.53 2.48
CA GLY A 383 -6.85 41.16 3.60
C GLY A 383 -6.46 40.69 5.00
N PRO A 384 -5.33 41.14 5.60
CA PRO A 384 -4.11 41.75 5.05
C PRO A 384 -3.32 40.79 4.13
N ILE A 385 -2.27 41.25 3.45
CA ILE A 385 -1.42 40.36 2.63
C ILE A 385 -0.80 39.28 3.51
N CYS A 386 -1.02 38.01 3.18
CA CYS A 386 -0.42 36.90 3.90
C CYS A 386 0.19 35.92 2.91
N LYS A 387 1.53 35.81 2.96
CA LYS A 387 2.27 34.74 2.30
C LYS A 387 2.62 33.68 3.33
N SER A 388 2.32 32.44 3.03
CA SER A 388 2.70 31.31 3.88
C SER A 388 3.10 30.11 3.05
N GLY A 389 3.97 29.29 3.63
CA GLY A 389 4.27 27.98 3.13
C GLY A 389 4.26 26.96 4.25
N TYR A 390 4.15 25.70 3.90
CA TYR A 390 4.21 24.62 4.88
C TYR A 390 4.82 23.37 4.31
N VAL A 391 5.34 22.55 5.22
CA VAL A 391 5.76 21.18 4.97
C VAL A 391 5.04 20.30 5.98
N LYS A 392 4.43 19.21 5.50
CA LYS A 392 3.75 18.22 6.29
C LYS A 392 4.35 16.85 6.00
N MET A 393 4.66 16.10 7.05
CA MET A 393 5.06 14.70 7.00
C MET A 393 4.02 13.87 7.73
N VAL A 394 3.70 12.69 7.21
CA VAL A 394 2.74 11.76 7.82
C VAL A 394 3.24 10.32 7.71
N VAL A 395 2.88 9.50 8.70
CA VAL A 395 2.82 8.05 8.56
C VAL A 395 1.36 7.67 8.55
N GLU A 396 0.94 7.05 7.46
CA GLU A 396 -0.44 6.65 7.23
C GLU A 396 -0.47 5.19 6.76
N GLY A 397 -1.61 4.54 6.93
CA GLY A 397 -1.81 3.19 6.43
C GLY A 397 -3.27 2.80 6.39
N GLY A 398 -3.52 1.64 5.82
CA GLY A 398 -4.86 1.08 5.69
C GLY A 398 -4.81 -0.44 5.57
N TYR A 399 -5.96 -1.07 5.66
CA TYR A 399 -6.11 -2.51 5.53
C TYR A 399 -7.46 -2.87 4.92
N GLU A 400 -7.50 -4.00 4.23
CA GLU A 400 -8.72 -4.65 3.75
C GLU A 400 -8.54 -6.16 3.92
N LEU A 401 -9.20 -6.74 4.94
CA LEU A 401 -8.99 -8.15 5.31
C LEU A 401 -9.86 -9.12 4.48
N LYS A 402 -10.36 -8.68 3.31
CA LYS A 402 -11.24 -9.47 2.43
C LYS A 402 -10.57 -10.76 1.97
N VAL A 403 -9.30 -10.70 1.58
CA VAL A 403 -8.52 -11.89 1.20
C VAL A 403 -8.33 -12.88 2.35
N LEU A 404 -8.53 -12.45 3.61
CA LEU A 404 -8.52 -13.33 4.78
C LEU A 404 -9.93 -13.77 5.21
N GLY A 405 -10.95 -13.53 4.38
CA GLY A 405 -12.33 -13.90 4.64
C GLY A 405 -13.06 -12.99 5.64
N GLN A 406 -12.55 -11.77 5.88
CA GLN A 406 -13.15 -10.79 6.79
C GLN A 406 -13.67 -9.57 6.03
N THR A 407 -14.68 -8.89 6.57
CA THR A 407 -15.22 -7.65 5.99
C THR A 407 -14.60 -6.39 6.60
N LEU A 408 -13.63 -6.54 7.49
CA LEU A 408 -12.97 -5.42 8.15
C LEU A 408 -12.06 -4.69 7.15
N ALA A 409 -12.33 -3.41 6.97
CA ALA A 409 -11.52 -2.54 6.14
C ALA A 409 -11.39 -1.15 6.78
N LYS A 410 -10.25 -0.51 6.54
CA LYS A 410 -10.04 0.90 6.80
C LYS A 410 -9.12 1.44 5.73
N ASN A 411 -9.69 2.20 4.80
CA ASN A 411 -8.97 2.69 3.64
C ASN A 411 -7.80 3.60 4.03
N LYS A 412 -7.90 4.33 5.14
CA LYS A 412 -6.88 5.28 5.59
C LYS A 412 -6.96 5.54 7.09
N GLN A 413 -5.81 5.57 7.74
CA GLN A 413 -5.60 6.05 9.10
C GLN A 413 -4.27 6.79 9.18
N VAL A 414 -4.30 7.95 9.83
CA VAL A 414 -3.07 8.68 10.20
C VAL A 414 -2.57 8.13 11.52
N PHE A 415 -1.33 7.64 11.54
CA PHE A 415 -0.68 7.15 12.75
C PHE A 415 0.16 8.23 13.43
N ALA A 416 0.90 8.99 12.62
CA ALA A 416 1.73 10.08 13.08
C ALA A 416 1.73 11.22 12.04
N GLU A 417 1.79 12.46 12.51
CA GLU A 417 1.78 13.65 11.66
C GLU A 417 2.68 14.73 12.27
N LYS A 418 3.43 15.41 11.40
CA LYS A 418 4.20 16.60 11.73
C LYS A 418 4.00 17.66 10.67
N LYS A 419 3.73 18.89 11.09
CA LYS A 419 3.60 20.04 10.20
C LYS A 419 4.52 21.16 10.68
N LYS A 420 5.22 21.79 9.75
CA LYS A 420 5.99 23.02 9.96
C LYS A 420 5.49 24.07 9.00
N GLU A 421 5.25 25.27 9.51
CA GLU A 421 4.74 26.39 8.72
C GLU A 421 5.73 27.55 8.75
N ALA A 422 5.83 28.26 7.64
CA ALA A 422 6.50 29.54 7.52
C ALA A 422 5.45 30.58 7.12
N LYS A 423 5.36 31.68 7.87
CA LYS A 423 4.38 32.74 7.68
C LYS A 423 5.10 34.08 7.56
N GLY A 424 4.68 34.92 6.62
CA GLY A 424 5.15 36.30 6.55
C GLY A 424 4.56 37.15 7.68
N ASP A 425 5.17 38.32 7.93
CA ASP A 425 4.89 39.19 9.09
C ASP A 425 3.42 39.61 9.25
N ASN A 426 2.68 39.65 8.15
CA ASN A 426 1.28 40.09 8.09
C ASN A 426 0.26 38.93 8.17
N CYS A 427 0.73 37.70 8.30
CA CYS A 427 -0.12 36.52 8.50
C CYS A 427 -0.55 36.39 9.97
N LYS A 428 -1.84 36.15 10.20
CA LYS A 428 -2.38 35.86 11.55
C LYS A 428 -2.31 34.38 11.90
#